data_AF-A0A951XFY7-F1
#
_entry.id   AF-A0A951XFY7-F1
#
_cell.length_a   1.000
_cell.length_b   1.000
_cell.length_c   1.000
_cell.angle_alpha   90.00
_cell.angle_beta   90.00
_cell.angle_gamma   90.00
#
_symmetry.space_group_name_H-M   'P 1'
#
loop_
_entity.id
_entity.type
_entity.pdbx_description
1 polymer ?
#
loop_
_entity_poly.entity_id
_entity_poly.type
_entity_poly.pdbx_seq_one_letter_code
_entity_poly.pdbx_strand_id
1 'polypeptide(L)'
;MTRSLQARWTDFGPALACALAGFVLGQFFGNATRGYIPTDSLFYWWGFQWVNPSSETEHGWLILGLSLWLFWRNARAEPAAPNPADRGRALAAMTAGLALHGLGYAVQQTRISILAALVFMWGVAVLAGGRRWGRAGAFPLAFMVFAIPVNVLDTAGFWLRMWVIEASHLLAGLAGIGVVRNGTQLFSPDGTYQYDVAAACSGVRSLMALTALSLLLGYLNFKSWWLRGLILLLSFPFTYLGNVVRISAVIFAAEWFGQDAGTLVHDWAGFLVFVIVLGLVMLVVGLLHRWWPRTALIEPETAAPFWSPPDRSRAGWLSKPAAVAVAVWVLAAGTVGATRHFDQLPVRSDTGVYLTADGINPVPLPPFVGVDWIGRQSAVTAIEREILPPDTGYSRRNYVALHQPGRQVFLSIVLSGRDRTSIHRPEMCVTGQGWTIKGSFAHRFDYPGHPEAGLPVTVLRLEQEVGRDGRMVPSLLAYWFVSSNRVVATHVERMLLGAWDRLRYGRADRWAYVLLQTDARDGEAAALARMREIVDGTIAHFQKPQSGGLTEAGAD
;
A
#
# COMPACT_ATOMS: atom_id res chain seq x y z
N MET A 1 -35.45 37.81 -10.57
CA MET A 1 -34.33 36.92 -11.00
C MET A 1 -32.96 37.33 -10.47
N THR A 2 -32.65 38.61 -10.25
CA THR A 2 -31.32 39.12 -9.86
C THR A 2 -30.83 38.72 -8.45
N ARG A 3 -31.69 38.72 -7.42
CA ARG A 3 -31.32 38.31 -6.04
C ARG A 3 -30.93 36.82 -5.92
N SER A 4 -31.50 35.95 -6.75
CA SER A 4 -31.21 34.50 -6.74
C SER A 4 -29.86 34.16 -7.38
N LEU A 5 -29.41 34.97 -8.35
CA LEU A 5 -28.07 34.87 -8.92
C LEU A 5 -27.05 35.45 -7.95
N GLN A 6 -27.32 36.63 -7.38
CA GLN A 6 -26.41 37.26 -6.42
C GLN A 6 -26.14 36.38 -5.18
N ALA A 7 -27.16 35.70 -4.64
CA ALA A 7 -27.01 34.75 -3.54
C ALA A 7 -26.27 33.45 -3.92
N ARG A 8 -26.27 33.05 -5.21
CA ARG A 8 -25.47 31.92 -5.69
C ARG A 8 -23.98 32.26 -5.80
N TRP A 9 -23.65 33.51 -6.10
CA TRP A 9 -22.26 33.96 -6.23
C TRP A 9 -21.58 34.28 -4.89
N THR A 10 -22.34 34.59 -3.83
CA THR A 10 -21.79 34.97 -2.52
C THR A 10 -21.03 33.86 -1.80
N ASP A 11 -21.44 32.59 -1.93
CA ASP A 11 -20.74 31.45 -1.33
C ASP A 11 -19.81 30.74 -2.34
N PHE A 12 -20.08 30.84 -3.65
CA PHE A 12 -19.30 30.18 -4.69
C PHE A 12 -17.89 30.79 -4.88
N GLY A 13 -17.75 32.11 -4.83
CA GLY A 13 -16.45 32.78 -4.94
C GLY A 13 -15.48 32.35 -3.82
N PRO A 14 -15.87 32.42 -2.54
CA PRO A 14 -15.06 31.92 -1.43
C PRO A 14 -14.75 30.42 -1.51
N ALA A 15 -15.69 29.59 -1.96
CA ALA A 15 -15.44 28.17 -2.18
C ALA A 15 -14.40 27.92 -3.28
N LEU A 16 -14.45 28.66 -4.39
CA LEU A 16 -13.44 28.61 -5.45
C LEU A 16 -12.07 29.04 -4.93
N ALA A 17 -12.02 30.07 -4.07
CA ALA A 17 -10.77 30.50 -3.42
C ALA A 17 -10.19 29.41 -2.51
N CYS A 18 -11.02 28.69 -1.74
CA CYS A 18 -10.58 27.53 -0.96
C CYS A 18 -10.09 26.38 -1.85
N ALA A 19 -10.82 26.10 -2.94
CA ALA A 19 -10.43 25.08 -3.91
C ALA A 19 -9.05 25.38 -4.51
N LEU A 20 -8.80 26.65 -4.86
CA LEU A 20 -7.50 27.10 -5.36
C LEU A 20 -6.39 26.92 -4.32
N ALA A 21 -6.63 27.24 -3.04
CA ALA A 21 -5.66 27.00 -1.98
C ALA A 21 -5.27 25.52 -1.87
N GLY A 22 -6.27 24.63 -1.87
CA GLY A 22 -6.06 23.18 -1.85
C GLY A 22 -5.33 22.67 -3.10
N PHE A 23 -5.67 23.20 -4.29
CA PHE A 23 -5.01 22.86 -5.54
C PHE A 23 -3.53 23.29 -5.54
N VAL A 24 -3.22 24.53 -5.15
CA VAL A 24 -1.85 25.02 -5.06
C VAL A 24 -1.03 24.18 -4.07
N LEU A 25 -1.59 23.88 -2.89
CA LEU A 25 -0.96 23.01 -1.91
C LEU A 25 -0.69 21.61 -2.48
N GLY A 26 -1.69 20.99 -3.11
CA GLY A 26 -1.56 19.66 -3.71
C GLY A 26 -0.59 19.62 -4.90
N GLN A 27 -0.51 20.69 -5.70
CA GLN A 27 0.32 20.73 -6.90
C GLN A 27 1.80 20.99 -6.60
N PHE A 28 2.11 21.79 -5.58
CA PHE A 28 3.49 22.23 -5.32
C PHE A 28 4.06 21.74 -3.98
N PHE A 29 3.23 21.22 -3.08
CA PHE A 29 3.62 20.78 -1.73
C PHE A 29 2.87 19.51 -1.32
N GLY A 30 2.52 18.69 -2.30
CA GLY A 30 1.56 17.61 -2.15
C GLY A 30 2.17 16.23 -1.95
N ASN A 31 3.34 15.98 -2.53
CA ASN A 31 4.02 14.70 -2.47
C ASN A 31 5.21 14.73 -1.49
N ALA A 32 5.15 13.92 -0.44
CA ALA A 32 6.18 13.82 0.59
C ALA A 32 7.28 12.78 0.28
N THR A 33 7.05 11.96 -0.74
CA THR A 33 7.95 10.88 -1.17
C THR A 33 8.49 11.18 -2.55
N ARG A 34 9.74 11.66 -2.63
CA ARG A 34 10.39 12.07 -3.90
C ARG A 34 11.23 10.95 -4.54
N GLY A 35 11.08 9.70 -4.10
CA GLY A 35 11.83 8.54 -4.57
C GLY A 35 11.53 8.17 -6.02
N TYR A 36 10.82 7.06 -6.27
CA TYR A 36 10.58 6.55 -7.62
C TYR A 36 9.86 7.53 -8.58
N ILE A 37 9.18 8.56 -8.04
CA ILE A 37 8.50 9.60 -8.81
C ILE A 37 8.98 10.96 -8.28
N PRO A 38 9.97 11.60 -8.91
CA PRO A 38 10.58 12.84 -8.44
C PRO A 38 9.70 14.05 -8.76
N THR A 39 8.62 14.23 -8.00
CA THR A 39 7.70 15.36 -8.14
C THR A 39 7.27 15.89 -6.78
N ASP A 40 6.97 17.18 -6.66
CA ASP A 40 6.28 17.74 -5.50
C ASP A 40 4.75 17.68 -5.64
N SER A 41 4.23 17.36 -6.83
CA SER A 41 2.80 17.34 -7.12
C SER A 41 2.16 16.03 -6.67
N LEU A 42 1.20 16.13 -5.75
CA LEU A 42 0.29 15.05 -5.38
C LEU A 42 -0.50 14.55 -6.59
N PHE A 43 -0.95 15.46 -7.45
CA PHE A 43 -1.78 15.12 -8.61
C PHE A 43 -0.98 14.38 -9.68
N TYR A 44 0.27 14.81 -9.93
CA TYR A 44 1.15 14.07 -10.82
C TYR A 44 1.49 12.71 -10.24
N TRP A 45 1.89 12.66 -8.95
CA TRP A 45 2.21 11.40 -8.28
C TRP A 45 1.04 10.42 -8.34
N TRP A 46 -0.18 10.88 -8.07
CA TRP A 46 -1.38 10.06 -8.09
C TRP A 46 -1.78 9.66 -9.52
N GLY A 47 -1.78 10.61 -10.46
CA GLY A 47 -2.13 10.35 -11.86
C GLY A 47 -1.15 9.44 -12.57
N PHE A 48 0.15 9.51 -12.24
CA PHE A 48 1.17 8.59 -12.77
C PHE A 48 0.85 7.12 -12.43
N GLN A 49 0.28 6.86 -11.25
CA GLN A 49 -0.14 5.51 -10.85
C GLN A 49 -1.25 4.96 -11.75
N TRP A 50 -2.05 5.81 -12.37
CA TRP A 50 -3.12 5.38 -13.26
C TRP A 50 -2.66 5.12 -14.70
N VAL A 51 -1.41 5.47 -15.03
CA VAL A 51 -0.83 5.29 -16.37
C VAL A 51 0.31 4.26 -16.35
N ASN A 52 0.92 4.02 -15.18
CA ASN A 52 2.00 3.07 -15.00
C ASN A 52 1.48 1.62 -15.14
N PRO A 53 1.94 0.84 -16.14
CA PRO A 53 1.52 -0.56 -16.34
C PRO A 53 1.82 -1.49 -15.16
N SER A 54 2.80 -1.10 -14.35
CA SER A 54 3.24 -1.82 -13.15
C SER A 54 2.40 -1.48 -11.92
N SER A 55 1.43 -0.56 -12.02
CA SER A 55 0.57 -0.14 -10.92
C SER A 55 -0.76 -0.88 -10.92
N GLU A 56 -1.31 -1.11 -9.72
CA GLU A 56 -2.59 -1.81 -9.55
C GLU A 56 -3.81 -0.89 -9.79
N THR A 57 -3.60 0.42 -9.97
CA THR A 57 -4.68 1.43 -10.05
C THR A 57 -4.85 2.08 -11.43
N GLU A 58 -4.47 1.40 -12.51
CA GLU A 58 -4.71 1.86 -13.90
C GLU A 58 -6.18 2.25 -14.18
N HIS A 59 -7.12 1.58 -13.50
CA HIS A 59 -8.55 1.87 -13.57
C HIS A 59 -8.97 3.20 -12.91
N GLY A 60 -8.03 3.93 -12.30
CA GLY A 60 -8.28 5.18 -11.58
C GLY A 60 -8.95 6.27 -12.42
N TRP A 61 -8.65 6.37 -13.71
CA TRP A 61 -9.31 7.31 -14.63
C TRP A 61 -10.82 7.04 -14.75
N LEU A 62 -11.21 5.77 -14.79
CA LEU A 62 -12.62 5.37 -14.81
C LEU A 62 -13.30 5.72 -13.49
N ILE A 63 -12.64 5.48 -12.36
CA ILE A 63 -13.16 5.84 -11.02
C ILE A 63 -13.35 7.36 -10.91
N LEU A 64 -12.41 8.16 -11.44
CA LEU A 64 -12.53 9.61 -11.48
C LEU A 64 -13.73 10.05 -12.33
N GLY A 65 -13.86 9.51 -13.55
CA GLY A 65 -14.99 9.80 -14.44
C GLY A 65 -16.34 9.45 -13.82
N LEU A 66 -16.45 8.25 -13.22
CA LEU A 66 -17.64 7.80 -12.50
C LEU A 66 -17.95 8.67 -11.29
N SER A 67 -16.95 9.08 -10.52
CA SER A 67 -17.13 9.97 -9.36
C SER A 67 -17.63 11.35 -9.77
N LEU A 68 -17.06 11.93 -10.83
CA LEU A 68 -17.53 13.20 -11.39
C LEU A 68 -18.97 13.10 -11.89
N TRP A 69 -19.30 12.04 -12.63
CA TRP A 69 -20.66 11.78 -13.10
C TRP A 69 -21.65 11.59 -11.94
N LEU A 70 -21.30 10.79 -10.92
CA LEU A 70 -22.14 10.58 -9.74
C LEU A 70 -22.36 11.87 -8.97
N PHE A 71 -21.32 12.68 -8.77
CA PHE A 71 -21.45 13.98 -8.12
C PHE A 71 -22.40 14.88 -8.91
N TRP A 72 -22.21 15.00 -10.22
CA TRP A 72 -23.08 15.79 -11.09
C TRP A 72 -24.53 15.31 -11.07
N ARG A 73 -24.77 13.99 -11.15
CA ARG A 73 -26.10 13.38 -11.05
C ARG A 73 -26.75 13.69 -9.69
N ASN A 74 -26.02 13.50 -8.60
CA ASN A 74 -26.54 13.70 -7.24
C ASN A 74 -26.77 15.18 -6.92
N ALA A 75 -25.91 16.06 -7.43
CA ALA A 75 -25.99 17.49 -7.25
C ALA A 75 -27.06 18.16 -8.14
N ARG A 76 -27.76 17.41 -8.99
CA ARG A 76 -28.94 17.88 -9.74
C ARG A 76 -30.27 17.73 -8.98
N ALA A 77 -30.30 17.01 -7.86
CA ALA A 77 -31.50 16.89 -7.01
C ALA A 77 -31.84 18.20 -6.28
N GLU A 78 -33.13 18.37 -5.96
CA GLU A 78 -33.85 19.63 -5.68
C GLU A 78 -33.11 20.74 -4.91
N PRO A 79 -33.39 22.02 -5.22
CA PRO A 79 -32.72 23.17 -4.61
C PRO A 79 -33.07 23.33 -3.13
N ALA A 80 -32.07 23.20 -2.26
CA ALA A 80 -32.13 23.66 -0.88
C ALA A 80 -31.20 24.87 -0.71
N ALA A 81 -31.67 25.91 0.01
CA ALA A 81 -30.86 27.08 0.30
C ALA A 81 -29.67 26.71 1.22
N PRO A 82 -28.46 27.28 1.00
CA PRO A 82 -27.32 27.08 1.89
C PRO A 82 -27.65 27.53 3.32
N ASN A 83 -27.39 26.68 4.31
CA ASN A 83 -27.54 27.03 5.72
C ASN A 83 -26.21 27.58 6.25
N PRO A 84 -26.17 28.75 6.92
CA PRO A 84 -24.96 29.26 7.57
C PRO A 84 -24.26 28.25 8.51
N ALA A 85 -25.01 27.33 9.13
CA ALA A 85 -24.45 26.27 9.97
C ALA A 85 -23.55 25.27 9.20
N ASP A 86 -23.73 25.13 7.88
CA ASP A 86 -22.89 24.25 7.06
C ASP A 86 -21.48 24.80 6.86
N ARG A 87 -21.26 26.12 7.04
CA ARG A 87 -19.95 26.76 6.91
C ARG A 87 -18.97 26.30 7.99
N GLY A 88 -19.46 26.06 9.21
CA GLY A 88 -18.64 25.49 10.29
C GLY A 88 -18.18 24.07 9.96
N ARG A 89 -19.05 23.25 9.36
CA ARG A 89 -18.71 21.90 8.89
C ARG A 89 -17.71 21.94 7.72
N ALA A 90 -17.91 22.86 6.78
CA ALA A 90 -16.98 23.06 5.67
C ALA A 90 -15.58 23.43 6.17
N LEU A 91 -15.48 24.40 7.07
CA LEU A 91 -14.20 24.79 7.66
C LEU A 91 -13.58 23.63 8.45
N ALA A 92 -14.35 22.94 9.28
CA ALA A 92 -13.85 21.79 10.04
C ALA A 92 -13.28 20.69 9.13
N ALA A 93 -13.97 20.37 8.02
CA ALA A 93 -13.49 19.40 7.06
C ALA A 93 -12.23 19.88 6.30
N MET A 94 -12.19 21.14 5.87
CA MET A 94 -10.99 21.69 5.21
C MET A 94 -9.79 21.73 6.17
N THR A 95 -9.98 22.15 7.43
CA THR A 95 -8.94 22.11 8.46
C THR A 95 -8.49 20.68 8.75
N ALA A 96 -9.41 19.72 8.86
CA ALA A 96 -9.08 18.31 9.03
C ALA A 96 -8.29 17.77 7.83
N GLY A 97 -8.66 18.14 6.60
CA GLY A 97 -7.90 17.82 5.40
C GLY A 97 -6.49 18.39 5.43
N LEU A 98 -6.32 19.67 5.76
CA LEU A 98 -4.99 20.31 5.87
C LEU A 98 -4.13 19.66 6.97
N ALA A 99 -4.72 19.37 8.13
CA ALA A 99 -4.03 18.68 9.23
C ALA A 99 -3.62 17.25 8.84
N LEU A 100 -4.51 16.51 8.17
CA LEU A 100 -4.22 15.17 7.66
C LEU A 100 -3.13 15.19 6.58
N HIS A 101 -3.11 16.22 5.72
CA HIS A 101 -2.02 16.43 4.76
C HIS A 101 -0.70 16.69 5.48
N GLY A 102 -0.69 17.59 6.46
CA GLY A 102 0.49 17.85 7.29
C GLY A 102 1.02 16.60 7.98
N LEU A 103 0.13 15.77 8.55
CA LEU A 103 0.50 14.48 9.15
C LEU A 103 1.05 13.50 8.10
N GLY A 104 0.35 13.33 6.98
CA GLY A 104 0.78 12.48 5.86
C GLY A 104 2.16 12.88 5.35
N TYR A 105 2.41 14.18 5.25
CA TYR A 105 3.71 14.72 4.85
C TYR A 105 4.78 14.47 5.90
N ALA A 106 4.47 14.72 7.18
CA ALA A 106 5.37 14.51 8.30
C ALA A 106 5.87 13.06 8.37
N VAL A 107 5.00 12.08 8.12
CA VAL A 107 5.34 10.65 8.14
C VAL A 107 5.77 10.09 6.78
N GLN A 108 5.95 10.94 5.76
CA GLN A 108 6.31 10.54 4.38
C GLN A 108 5.35 9.51 3.76
N GLN A 109 4.04 9.73 3.89
CA GLN A 109 3.02 8.87 3.30
C GLN A 109 2.06 9.69 2.41
N THR A 110 2.41 9.82 1.12
CA THR A 110 1.64 10.55 0.10
C THR A 110 0.20 10.05 -0.05
N ARG A 111 -0.07 8.77 0.24
CA ARG A 111 -1.44 8.21 0.22
C ARG A 111 -2.37 8.88 1.25
N ILE A 112 -1.84 9.27 2.41
CA ILE A 112 -2.59 10.02 3.43
C ILE A 112 -2.91 11.42 2.90
N SER A 113 -1.99 12.04 2.15
CA SER A 113 -2.21 13.32 1.47
C SER A 113 -3.31 13.26 0.39
N ILE A 114 -3.47 12.12 -0.31
CA ILE A 114 -4.61 11.92 -1.22
C ILE A 114 -5.93 11.92 -0.44
N LEU A 115 -6.00 11.15 0.66
CA LEU A 115 -7.20 11.12 1.50
C LEU A 115 -7.52 12.51 2.09
N ALA A 116 -6.49 13.24 2.51
CA ALA A 116 -6.60 14.62 2.95
C ALA A 116 -7.20 15.54 1.88
N ALA A 117 -6.76 15.43 0.63
CA ALA A 117 -7.32 16.17 -0.49
C ALA A 117 -8.80 15.83 -0.72
N LEU A 118 -9.21 14.56 -0.60
CA LEU A 118 -10.61 14.15 -0.73
C LEU A 118 -11.50 14.74 0.38
N VAL A 119 -11.02 14.73 1.63
CA VAL A 119 -11.72 15.36 2.78
C VAL A 119 -11.81 16.87 2.61
N PHE A 120 -10.74 17.51 2.14
CA PHE A 120 -10.71 18.95 1.85
C PHE A 120 -11.71 19.31 0.75
N MET A 121 -11.73 18.55 -0.36
CA MET A 121 -12.66 18.72 -1.47
C MET A 121 -14.12 18.54 -1.04
N TRP A 122 -14.40 17.64 -0.09
CA TRP A 122 -15.73 17.53 0.52
C TRP A 122 -16.12 18.82 1.26
N GLY A 123 -15.20 19.39 2.04
CA GLY A 123 -15.40 20.69 2.71
C GLY A 123 -15.66 21.84 1.73
N VAL A 124 -14.92 21.90 0.62
CA VAL A 124 -15.15 22.85 -0.48
C VAL A 124 -16.55 22.68 -1.08
N ALA A 125 -16.98 21.44 -1.34
CA ALA A 125 -18.31 21.15 -1.87
C ALA A 125 -19.41 21.61 -0.89
N VAL A 126 -19.24 21.37 0.42
CA VAL A 126 -20.16 21.86 1.46
C VAL A 126 -20.20 23.38 1.50
N LEU A 127 -19.07 24.07 1.33
CA LEU A 127 -19.05 25.54 1.30
C LEU A 127 -19.77 26.10 0.07
N ALA A 128 -19.56 25.49 -1.10
CA ALA A 128 -20.12 25.95 -2.37
C ALA A 128 -21.64 25.74 -2.48
N GLY A 129 -22.16 24.62 -1.97
CA GLY A 129 -23.56 24.24 -2.16
C GLY A 129 -24.27 23.72 -0.91
N GLY A 130 -23.71 23.93 0.27
CA GLY A 130 -24.26 23.53 1.57
C GLY A 130 -24.32 22.01 1.77
N ARG A 131 -25.18 21.58 2.71
CA ARG A 131 -25.43 20.16 3.00
C ARG A 131 -25.84 19.34 1.77
N ARG A 132 -26.40 19.98 0.75
CA ARG A 132 -26.80 19.33 -0.51
C ARG A 132 -25.60 18.81 -1.28
N TRP A 133 -24.62 19.68 -1.56
CA TRP A 133 -23.39 19.29 -2.25
C TRP A 133 -22.53 18.37 -1.38
N GLY A 134 -22.52 18.59 -0.05
CA GLY A 134 -21.89 17.64 0.88
C GLY A 134 -22.46 16.22 0.79
N ARG A 135 -23.79 16.08 0.77
CA ARG A 135 -24.45 14.76 0.59
C ARG A 135 -24.22 14.20 -0.81
N ALA A 136 -24.28 15.04 -1.83
CA ALA A 136 -24.06 14.63 -3.21
C ALA A 136 -22.62 14.12 -3.45
N GLY A 137 -21.63 14.74 -2.79
CA GLY A 137 -20.21 14.41 -2.91
C GLY A 137 -19.69 13.36 -1.94
N ALA A 138 -20.42 13.03 -0.86
CA ALA A 138 -19.95 12.07 0.15
C ALA A 138 -19.58 10.70 -0.46
N PHE A 139 -20.50 10.09 -1.23
CA PHE A 139 -20.21 8.80 -1.86
C PHE A 139 -19.19 8.91 -3.00
N PRO A 140 -19.31 9.83 -3.97
CA PRO A 140 -18.30 9.97 -5.03
C PRO A 140 -16.88 10.20 -4.52
N LEU A 141 -16.69 11.05 -3.51
CA LEU A 141 -15.37 11.29 -2.94
C LEU A 141 -14.86 10.09 -2.15
N ALA A 142 -15.71 9.36 -1.43
CA ALA A 142 -15.32 8.10 -0.80
C ALA A 142 -14.98 7.01 -1.84
N PHE A 143 -15.68 7.00 -2.98
CA PHE A 143 -15.45 6.06 -4.07
C PHE A 143 -14.06 6.22 -4.70
N MET A 144 -13.49 7.44 -4.66
CA MET A 144 -12.11 7.70 -5.10
C MET A 144 -11.04 6.91 -4.31
N VAL A 145 -11.36 6.31 -3.15
CA VAL A 145 -10.44 5.41 -2.43
C VAL A 145 -9.99 4.24 -3.31
N PHE A 146 -10.84 3.75 -4.23
CA PHE A 146 -10.46 2.71 -5.19
C PHE A 146 -9.43 3.17 -6.23
N ALA A 147 -9.25 4.48 -6.40
CA ALA A 147 -8.19 5.03 -7.25
C ALA A 147 -6.87 5.23 -6.49
N ILE A 148 -6.82 4.99 -5.17
CA ILE A 148 -5.61 5.15 -4.34
C ILE A 148 -4.84 3.83 -4.31
N PRO A 149 -3.54 3.81 -4.66
CA PRO A 149 -2.73 2.60 -4.58
C PRO A 149 -2.53 2.21 -3.12
N VAL A 150 -3.17 1.14 -2.64
CA VAL A 150 -3.09 0.68 -1.24
C VAL A 150 -2.30 -0.62 -1.12
N ASN A 151 -1.10 -0.54 -0.53
CA ASN A 151 -0.19 -1.70 -0.44
C ASN A 151 -0.71 -2.86 0.42
N VAL A 152 -1.75 -2.64 1.23
CA VAL A 152 -2.39 -3.69 2.04
C VAL A 152 -3.06 -4.73 1.13
N LEU A 153 -3.59 -4.30 -0.02
CA LEU A 153 -4.17 -5.20 -1.00
C LEU A 153 -3.12 -6.05 -1.71
N ASP A 154 -1.85 -5.64 -1.77
CA ASP A 154 -0.77 -6.47 -2.32
C ASP A 154 -0.58 -7.74 -1.48
N THR A 155 -0.68 -7.62 -0.15
CA THR A 155 -0.58 -8.77 0.76
C THR A 155 -1.81 -9.67 0.63
N ALA A 156 -3.02 -9.11 0.69
CA ALA A 156 -4.25 -9.89 0.55
C ALA A 156 -4.33 -10.55 -0.84
N GLY A 157 -3.90 -9.83 -1.85
CA GLY A 157 -3.77 -10.25 -3.24
C GLY A 157 -2.82 -11.40 -3.47
N PHE A 158 -1.65 -11.33 -2.84
CA PHE A 158 -0.70 -12.43 -2.84
C PHE A 158 -1.34 -13.72 -2.33
N TRP A 159 -2.02 -13.66 -1.18
CA TRP A 159 -2.69 -14.83 -0.61
C TRP A 159 -3.86 -15.31 -1.47
N LEU A 160 -4.67 -14.38 -1.98
CA LEU A 160 -5.74 -14.69 -2.93
C LEU A 160 -5.21 -15.45 -4.14
N ARG A 161 -4.09 -14.98 -4.73
CA ARG A 161 -3.41 -15.66 -5.83
C ARG A 161 -3.01 -17.08 -5.46
N MET A 162 -2.39 -17.28 -4.30
CA MET A 162 -1.96 -18.61 -3.87
C MET A 162 -3.16 -19.56 -3.69
N TRP A 163 -4.28 -19.08 -3.17
CA TRP A 163 -5.51 -19.87 -3.08
C TRP A 163 -6.12 -20.17 -4.45
N VAL A 164 -6.13 -19.21 -5.38
CA VAL A 164 -6.60 -19.41 -6.75
C VAL A 164 -5.77 -20.48 -7.45
N ILE A 165 -4.44 -20.43 -7.32
CA ILE A 165 -3.52 -21.43 -7.90
C ILE A 165 -3.78 -22.81 -7.32
N GLU A 166 -3.92 -22.90 -5.99
CA GLU A 166 -4.20 -24.16 -5.30
C GLU A 166 -5.53 -24.79 -5.75
N ALA A 167 -6.60 -23.99 -5.82
CA ALA A 167 -7.90 -24.47 -6.31
C ALA A 167 -7.85 -24.87 -7.79
N SER A 168 -7.14 -24.11 -8.63
CA SER A 168 -7.01 -24.42 -10.05
C SER A 168 -6.20 -25.69 -10.30
N HIS A 169 -5.14 -25.91 -9.51
CA HIS A 169 -4.36 -27.15 -9.52
C HIS A 169 -5.21 -28.36 -9.10
N LEU A 170 -6.01 -28.23 -8.04
CA LEU A 170 -6.95 -29.28 -7.62
C LEU A 170 -7.97 -29.61 -8.72
N LEU A 171 -8.54 -28.59 -9.38
CA LEU A 171 -9.46 -28.78 -10.50
C LEU A 171 -8.80 -29.47 -11.70
N ALA A 172 -7.55 -29.14 -12.01
CA ALA A 172 -6.79 -29.81 -13.06
C ALA A 172 -6.54 -31.29 -12.73
N GLY A 173 -6.13 -31.60 -11.49
CA GLY A 173 -5.98 -32.97 -11.02
C GLY A 173 -7.28 -33.78 -11.07
N LEU A 174 -8.42 -33.16 -10.70
CA LEU A 174 -9.75 -33.76 -10.83
C LEU A 174 -10.14 -34.03 -12.29
N ALA A 175 -9.64 -33.21 -13.23
CA ALA A 175 -9.83 -33.39 -14.67
C ALA A 175 -8.82 -34.39 -15.29
N GLY A 176 -7.92 -34.99 -14.49
CA GLY A 176 -6.90 -35.92 -14.96
C GLY A 176 -5.68 -35.26 -15.62
N ILE A 177 -5.52 -33.94 -15.47
CA ILE A 177 -4.41 -33.16 -16.02
C ILE A 177 -3.29 -33.09 -14.99
N GLY A 178 -2.10 -33.57 -15.36
CA GLY A 178 -0.91 -33.46 -14.53
C GLY A 178 -0.38 -32.03 -14.55
N VAL A 179 -0.35 -31.35 -13.40
CA VAL A 179 0.22 -30.00 -13.27
C VAL A 179 1.19 -30.00 -12.11
N VAL A 180 2.40 -29.50 -12.34
CA VAL A 180 3.40 -29.27 -11.30
C VAL A 180 3.37 -27.79 -10.89
N ARG A 181 3.47 -27.51 -9.59
CA ARG A 181 3.29 -26.17 -9.03
C ARG A 181 4.49 -25.73 -8.19
N ASN A 182 5.23 -24.78 -8.73
CA ASN A 182 6.35 -24.13 -8.06
C ASN A 182 6.03 -22.69 -7.66
N GLY A 183 5.56 -22.48 -6.42
CA GLY A 183 5.16 -21.16 -5.94
C GLY A 183 3.97 -20.61 -6.75
N THR A 184 4.24 -19.61 -7.60
CA THR A 184 3.26 -19.02 -8.53
C THR A 184 3.31 -19.61 -9.93
N GLN A 185 4.30 -20.46 -10.21
CA GLN A 185 4.47 -21.11 -11.50
C GLN A 185 3.72 -22.42 -11.56
N LEU A 186 3.16 -22.71 -12.74
CA LEU A 186 2.43 -23.91 -13.09
C LEU A 186 3.02 -24.44 -14.39
N PHE A 187 3.42 -25.70 -14.43
CA PHE A 187 4.00 -26.31 -15.64
C PHE A 187 3.57 -27.76 -15.78
N SER A 188 3.53 -28.23 -17.03
CA SER A 188 3.24 -29.63 -17.32
C SER A 188 4.44 -30.52 -16.94
N PRO A 189 4.20 -31.73 -16.38
CA PRO A 189 5.26 -32.71 -16.10
C PRO A 189 6.12 -33.05 -17.33
N ASP A 190 5.53 -33.05 -18.53
CA ASP A 190 6.23 -33.36 -19.79
C ASP A 190 6.89 -32.12 -20.43
N GLY A 191 6.66 -30.93 -19.87
CA GLY A 191 7.21 -29.66 -20.35
C GLY A 191 6.48 -29.04 -21.54
N THR A 192 5.27 -29.51 -21.90
CA THR A 192 4.46 -28.93 -22.99
C THR A 192 4.05 -27.48 -22.75
N TYR A 193 3.82 -27.08 -21.50
CA TYR A 193 3.52 -25.70 -21.14
C TYR A 193 4.15 -25.29 -19.80
N GLN A 194 4.37 -23.99 -19.66
CA GLN A 194 4.84 -23.35 -18.44
C GLN A 194 4.23 -21.94 -18.34
N TYR A 195 3.58 -21.66 -17.22
CA TYR A 195 3.03 -20.35 -16.90
C TYR A 195 3.54 -19.88 -15.55
N ASP A 196 3.99 -18.63 -15.49
CA ASP A 196 4.06 -17.92 -14.22
C ASP A 196 2.77 -17.14 -14.04
N VAL A 197 2.04 -17.42 -12.95
CA VAL A 197 0.92 -16.60 -12.53
C VAL A 197 1.52 -15.32 -11.93
N ALA A 198 2.01 -14.44 -12.80
CA ALA A 198 2.64 -13.17 -12.45
C ALA A 198 1.74 -12.31 -11.55
N ALA A 199 2.29 -11.24 -10.95
CA ALA A 199 1.50 -10.32 -10.12
C ALA A 199 0.24 -9.79 -10.84
N ALA A 200 0.30 -9.61 -12.17
CA ALA A 200 -0.84 -9.24 -13.02
C ALA A 200 -1.99 -10.28 -13.00
N CYS A 201 -1.69 -11.53 -12.68
CA CYS A 201 -2.62 -12.65 -12.59
C CYS A 201 -3.13 -12.88 -11.16
N SER A 202 -2.59 -12.14 -10.17
CA SER A 202 -2.96 -12.26 -8.75
C SER A 202 -4.41 -11.92 -8.43
N GLY A 203 -5.14 -11.43 -9.43
CA GLY A 203 -6.52 -11.02 -9.30
C GLY A 203 -6.66 -9.69 -8.56
N VAL A 204 -5.60 -9.05 -8.05
CA VAL A 204 -5.68 -7.78 -7.30
C VAL A 204 -6.23 -6.65 -8.15
N ARG A 205 -5.67 -6.44 -9.34
CA ARG A 205 -6.15 -5.45 -10.30
C ARG A 205 -7.64 -5.66 -10.63
N SER A 206 -8.00 -6.90 -10.96
CA SER A 206 -9.40 -7.26 -11.22
C SER A 206 -10.27 -7.13 -9.97
N LEU A 207 -9.76 -7.45 -8.78
CA LEU A 207 -10.46 -7.38 -7.50
C LEU A 207 -10.76 -5.94 -7.16
N MET A 208 -9.79 -5.02 -7.25
CA MET A 208 -10.05 -3.60 -7.00
C MET A 208 -11.11 -3.06 -7.96
N ALA A 209 -10.94 -3.30 -9.27
CA ALA A 209 -11.88 -2.82 -10.27
C ALA A 209 -13.30 -3.40 -10.10
N LEU A 210 -13.41 -4.71 -9.84
CA LEU A 210 -14.69 -5.40 -9.66
C LEU A 210 -15.35 -5.09 -8.32
N THR A 211 -14.56 -4.92 -7.26
CA THR A 211 -15.05 -4.48 -5.95
C THR A 211 -15.60 -3.06 -6.05
N ALA A 212 -14.90 -2.17 -6.76
CA ALA A 212 -15.37 -0.82 -7.04
C ALA A 212 -16.68 -0.85 -7.85
N LEU A 213 -16.73 -1.61 -8.95
CA LEU A 213 -17.93 -1.72 -9.78
C LEU A 213 -19.11 -2.34 -9.01
N SER A 214 -18.86 -3.34 -8.16
CA SER A 214 -19.87 -3.96 -7.30
C SER A 214 -20.44 -2.95 -6.31
N LEU A 215 -19.58 -2.15 -5.65
CA LEU A 215 -20.02 -1.10 -4.76
C LEU A 215 -20.83 -0.02 -5.50
N LEU A 216 -20.41 0.35 -6.72
CA LEU A 216 -21.14 1.27 -7.57
C LEU A 216 -22.55 0.73 -7.87
N LEU A 217 -22.67 -0.53 -8.29
CA LEU A 217 -23.96 -1.17 -8.53
C LEU A 217 -24.82 -1.21 -7.27
N GLY A 218 -24.24 -1.53 -6.12
CA GLY A 218 -24.93 -1.47 -4.84
C GLY A 218 -25.44 -0.07 -4.52
N TYR A 219 -24.63 0.96 -4.76
CA TYR A 219 -25.00 2.35 -4.56
C TYR A 219 -26.14 2.80 -5.49
N LEU A 220 -26.10 2.38 -6.75
CA LEU A 220 -27.11 2.73 -7.75
C LEU A 220 -28.46 2.05 -7.52
N ASN A 221 -28.47 0.84 -6.94
CA ASN A 221 -29.68 0.05 -6.74
C ASN A 221 -30.29 0.17 -5.33
N PHE A 222 -29.48 0.42 -4.29
CA PHE A 222 -29.91 0.40 -2.89
C PHE A 222 -29.61 1.69 -2.14
N LYS A 223 -30.57 2.14 -1.30
CA LYS A 223 -30.37 3.25 -0.34
C LYS A 223 -29.65 2.80 0.94
N SER A 224 -29.92 1.57 1.39
CA SER A 224 -29.39 1.02 2.64
C SER A 224 -27.90 0.79 2.56
N TRP A 225 -27.14 1.34 3.51
CA TRP A 225 -25.68 1.23 3.53
C TRP A 225 -25.19 -0.21 3.74
N TRP A 226 -25.93 -1.03 4.51
CA TRP A 226 -25.56 -2.42 4.75
C TRP A 226 -25.74 -3.30 3.51
N LEU A 227 -26.75 -3.04 2.66
CA LEU A 227 -26.92 -3.75 1.38
C LEU A 227 -25.78 -3.43 0.40
N ARG A 228 -25.33 -2.17 0.39
CA ARG A 228 -24.13 -1.76 -0.36
C ARG A 228 -22.90 -2.49 0.16
N GLY A 229 -22.77 -2.59 1.49
CA GLY A 229 -21.72 -3.36 2.15
C GLY A 229 -21.79 -4.85 1.83
N LEU A 230 -22.98 -5.45 1.78
CA LEU A 230 -23.17 -6.85 1.41
C LEU A 230 -22.70 -7.11 -0.04
N ILE A 231 -23.09 -6.27 -0.99
CA ILE A 231 -22.67 -6.41 -2.39
C ILE A 231 -21.15 -6.25 -2.53
N LEU A 232 -20.57 -5.29 -1.80
CA LEU A 232 -19.12 -5.13 -1.70
C LEU A 232 -18.46 -6.41 -1.16
N LEU A 233 -18.96 -6.96 -0.06
CA LEU A 233 -18.40 -8.16 0.57
C LEU A 233 -18.53 -9.40 -0.33
N LEU A 234 -19.66 -9.56 -1.04
CA LEU A 234 -19.86 -10.65 -1.99
C LEU A 234 -18.97 -10.56 -3.24
N SER A 235 -18.45 -9.37 -3.56
CA SER A 235 -17.52 -9.23 -4.69
C SER A 235 -16.19 -9.97 -4.48
N PHE A 236 -15.75 -10.17 -3.22
CA PHE A 236 -14.53 -10.92 -2.90
C PHE A 236 -14.62 -12.41 -3.28
N PRO A 237 -15.60 -13.21 -2.78
CA PRO A 237 -15.74 -14.61 -3.18
C PRO A 237 -16.07 -14.77 -4.66
N PHE A 238 -16.82 -13.83 -5.27
CA PHE A 238 -17.06 -13.87 -6.72
C PHE A 238 -15.78 -13.64 -7.51
N THR A 239 -14.94 -12.69 -7.11
CA THR A 239 -13.66 -12.44 -7.76
C THR A 239 -12.71 -13.62 -7.61
N TYR A 240 -12.68 -14.26 -6.43
CA TYR A 240 -11.96 -15.52 -6.24
C TYR A 240 -12.43 -16.59 -7.23
N LEU A 241 -13.74 -16.84 -7.30
CA LEU A 241 -14.32 -17.83 -8.21
C LEU A 241 -14.02 -17.52 -9.68
N GLY A 242 -14.19 -16.26 -10.10
CA GLY A 242 -13.89 -15.83 -11.46
C GLY A 242 -12.42 -16.06 -11.82
N ASN A 243 -11.50 -15.78 -10.90
CA ASN A 243 -10.07 -16.02 -11.11
C ASN A 243 -9.71 -17.51 -11.13
N VAL A 244 -10.37 -18.37 -10.33
CA VAL A 244 -10.22 -19.83 -10.43
C VAL A 244 -10.65 -20.31 -11.80
N VAL A 245 -11.84 -19.89 -12.28
CA VAL A 245 -12.31 -20.25 -13.62
C VAL A 245 -11.35 -19.78 -14.71
N ARG A 246 -10.81 -18.56 -14.60
CA ARG A 246 -9.80 -18.03 -15.52
C ARG A 246 -8.55 -18.89 -15.57
N ILE A 247 -7.94 -19.20 -14.43
CA ILE A 247 -6.68 -19.97 -14.39
C ILE A 247 -6.91 -21.41 -14.86
N SER A 248 -8.00 -22.06 -14.45
CA SER A 248 -8.38 -23.37 -14.96
C SER A 248 -8.58 -23.37 -16.49
N ALA A 249 -9.23 -22.34 -17.05
CA ALA A 249 -9.39 -22.22 -18.50
C ALA A 249 -8.06 -22.10 -19.25
N VAL A 250 -7.10 -21.35 -18.69
CA VAL A 250 -5.74 -21.25 -19.25
C VAL A 250 -5.04 -22.61 -19.24
N ILE A 251 -5.08 -23.33 -18.11
CA ILE A 251 -4.47 -24.67 -17.97
C ILE A 251 -5.08 -25.64 -18.99
N PHE A 252 -6.41 -25.69 -19.11
CA PHE A 252 -7.10 -26.63 -20.00
C PHE A 252 -6.81 -26.33 -21.48
N ALA A 253 -6.78 -25.04 -21.85
CA ALA A 253 -6.41 -24.63 -23.19
C ALA A 253 -4.95 -24.99 -23.51
N ALA A 254 -4.04 -24.81 -22.54
CA ALA A 254 -2.64 -25.13 -22.71
C ALA A 254 -2.39 -26.64 -22.85
N GLU A 255 -3.08 -27.46 -22.05
CA GLU A 255 -2.98 -28.92 -22.11
C GLU A 255 -3.46 -29.45 -23.47
N TRP A 256 -4.62 -28.99 -23.96
CA TRP A 256 -5.22 -29.55 -25.16
C TRP A 256 -4.68 -28.98 -26.46
N PHE A 257 -4.19 -27.74 -26.45
CA PHE A 257 -3.83 -27.00 -27.66
C PHE A 257 -2.44 -26.35 -27.60
N GLY A 258 -1.68 -26.58 -26.53
CA GLY A 258 -0.32 -26.07 -26.35
C GLY A 258 -0.23 -24.67 -25.75
N GLN A 259 1.00 -24.27 -25.40
CA GLN A 259 1.32 -23.01 -24.70
C GLN A 259 0.69 -21.76 -25.34
N ASP A 260 0.67 -21.68 -26.67
CA ASP A 260 0.16 -20.52 -27.40
C ASP A 260 -1.35 -20.35 -27.21
N ALA A 261 -2.09 -21.45 -27.17
CA ALA A 261 -3.54 -21.43 -26.94
C ALA A 261 -3.86 -21.00 -25.51
N GLY A 262 -3.13 -21.50 -24.52
CA GLY A 262 -3.27 -21.03 -23.15
C GLY A 262 -2.88 -19.55 -22.98
N THR A 263 -1.90 -19.06 -23.75
CA THR A 263 -1.52 -17.63 -23.76
C THR A 263 -2.62 -16.77 -24.39
N LEU A 264 -3.20 -17.20 -25.50
CA LEU A 264 -4.36 -16.53 -26.09
C LEU A 264 -5.54 -16.48 -25.11
N VAL A 265 -5.88 -17.59 -24.46
CA VAL A 265 -6.92 -17.61 -23.44
C VAL A 265 -6.54 -16.70 -22.28
N HIS A 266 -5.27 -16.67 -21.86
CA HIS A 266 -4.80 -15.81 -20.79
C HIS A 266 -5.06 -14.32 -21.05
N ASP A 267 -4.77 -13.86 -22.26
CA ASP A 267 -4.93 -12.47 -22.70
C ASP A 267 -6.40 -12.03 -22.67
N TRP A 268 -7.31 -12.92 -23.07
CA TRP A 268 -8.76 -12.63 -23.11
C TRP A 268 -9.48 -12.94 -21.80
N ALA A 269 -8.96 -13.86 -20.99
CA ALA A 269 -9.65 -14.34 -19.79
C ALA A 269 -9.81 -13.27 -18.71
N GLY A 270 -9.09 -12.14 -18.81
CA GLY A 270 -9.41 -10.95 -18.00
C GLY A 270 -10.88 -10.53 -18.16
N PHE A 271 -11.40 -10.49 -19.39
CA PHE A 271 -12.80 -10.16 -19.67
C PHE A 271 -13.77 -11.23 -19.13
N LEU A 272 -13.37 -12.50 -19.15
CA LEU A 272 -14.17 -13.60 -18.61
C LEU A 272 -14.44 -13.41 -17.11
N VAL A 273 -13.41 -13.03 -16.33
CA VAL A 273 -13.57 -12.73 -14.89
C VAL A 273 -14.58 -11.60 -14.70
N PHE A 274 -14.51 -10.55 -15.51
CA PHE A 274 -15.46 -9.44 -15.44
C PHE A 274 -16.90 -9.88 -15.69
N VAL A 275 -17.14 -10.68 -16.74
CA VAL A 275 -18.48 -11.17 -17.08
C VAL A 275 -19.05 -12.05 -15.97
N ILE A 276 -18.26 -12.98 -15.43
CA ILE A 276 -18.69 -13.87 -14.35
C ILE A 276 -19.05 -13.06 -13.10
N VAL A 277 -18.13 -12.19 -12.66
CA VAL A 277 -18.31 -11.45 -11.40
C VAL A 277 -19.45 -10.46 -11.51
N LEU A 278 -19.53 -9.70 -12.62
CA LEU A 278 -20.62 -8.77 -12.85
C LEU A 278 -21.97 -9.49 -12.97
N GLY A 279 -22.01 -10.64 -13.66
CA GLY A 279 -23.20 -11.47 -13.77
C GLY A 279 -23.70 -11.97 -12.41
N LEU A 280 -22.79 -12.46 -11.56
CA LEU A 280 -23.11 -12.90 -10.19
C LEU A 280 -23.58 -11.72 -9.32
N VAL A 281 -22.94 -10.57 -9.41
CA VAL A 281 -23.38 -9.35 -8.70
C VAL A 281 -24.77 -8.93 -9.17
N MET A 282 -25.03 -8.90 -10.48
CA MET A 282 -26.33 -8.55 -11.03
C MET A 282 -27.42 -9.57 -10.63
N LEU A 283 -27.08 -10.85 -10.58
CA LEU A 283 -27.96 -11.90 -10.08
C LEU A 283 -28.34 -11.63 -8.62
N VAL A 284 -27.35 -11.36 -7.76
CA VAL A 284 -27.60 -11.01 -6.34
C VAL A 284 -28.44 -9.75 -6.23
N VAL A 285 -28.15 -8.69 -7.00
CA VAL A 285 -28.96 -7.46 -7.03
C VAL A 285 -30.42 -7.78 -7.42
N GLY A 286 -30.63 -8.63 -8.43
CA GLY A 286 -31.97 -9.08 -8.86
C GLY A 286 -32.71 -9.88 -7.80
N LEU A 287 -32.01 -10.82 -7.13
CA LEU A 287 -32.57 -11.62 -6.02
C LEU A 287 -32.91 -10.73 -4.81
N LEU A 288 -32.02 -9.79 -4.46
CA LEU A 288 -32.28 -8.82 -3.40
C LEU A 288 -33.45 -7.91 -3.74
N HIS A 289 -33.65 -7.51 -5.00
CA HIS A 289 -34.85 -6.78 -5.41
C HIS A 289 -36.14 -7.61 -5.28
N ARG A 290 -36.04 -8.94 -5.46
CA ARG A 290 -37.18 -9.85 -5.31
C ARG A 290 -37.59 -10.05 -3.85
N TRP A 291 -36.61 -10.19 -2.95
CA TRP A 291 -36.86 -10.45 -1.52
C TRP A 291 -36.91 -9.21 -0.65
N TRP A 292 -36.28 -8.14 -1.12
CA TRP A 292 -36.33 -6.79 -0.58
C TRP A 292 -36.85 -5.84 -1.66
N PRO A 293 -38.08 -6.07 -2.18
CA PRO A 293 -38.72 -5.10 -3.05
C PRO A 293 -38.70 -3.76 -2.34
N ARG A 294 -38.64 -2.64 -3.07
CA ARG A 294 -38.56 -1.29 -2.51
C ARG A 294 -39.72 -1.04 -1.53
N THR A 295 -39.65 -1.56 -0.31
CA THR A 295 -40.62 -1.34 0.73
C THR A 295 -40.37 0.08 1.14
N ALA A 296 -41.40 0.88 0.88
CA ALA A 296 -41.63 2.16 1.48
C ALA A 296 -41.41 2.04 2.99
N LEU A 297 -40.19 2.30 3.44
CA LEU A 297 -39.97 2.98 4.71
C LEU A 297 -39.88 4.47 4.38
N ILE A 298 -40.99 4.98 3.85
CA ILE A 298 -41.44 6.31 4.23
C ILE A 298 -42.53 6.00 5.25
N GLU A 299 -42.13 5.79 6.51
CA GLU A 299 -42.99 6.40 7.52
C GLU A 299 -42.82 7.90 7.29
N PRO A 300 -43.89 8.66 7.02
CA PRO A 300 -43.81 10.09 7.19
C PRO A 300 -43.49 10.26 8.68
N GLU A 301 -42.24 10.59 8.99
CA GLU A 301 -41.92 11.15 10.28
C GLU A 301 -42.82 12.37 10.41
N THR A 302 -43.92 12.22 11.14
CA THR A 302 -44.74 13.31 11.67
C THR A 302 -43.90 14.04 12.70
N ALA A 303 -42.78 14.61 12.26
CA ALA A 303 -42.11 15.68 12.95
C ALA A 303 -42.78 16.95 12.44
N ALA A 304 -43.74 17.45 13.23
CA ALA A 304 -44.17 18.83 13.11
C ALA A 304 -42.92 19.74 13.02
N PRO A 305 -42.87 20.73 12.11
CA PRO A 305 -41.79 21.68 12.13
C PRO A 305 -41.97 22.53 13.39
N PHE A 306 -41.32 22.16 14.50
CA PHE A 306 -40.95 23.14 15.51
C PHE A 306 -39.84 23.98 14.89
N TRP A 307 -40.23 24.90 14.02
CA TRP A 307 -39.35 25.92 13.49
C TRP A 307 -39.06 26.88 14.62
N SER A 308 -37.99 26.62 15.35
CA SER A 308 -37.28 27.69 16.04
C SER A 308 -36.51 28.46 14.96
N PRO A 309 -36.70 29.78 14.79
CA PRO A 309 -35.80 30.56 13.95
C PRO A 309 -34.37 30.28 14.41
N PRO A 310 -33.41 30.06 13.50
CA PRO A 310 -32.01 29.89 13.90
C PRO A 310 -31.65 31.10 14.75
N ASP A 311 -31.23 30.84 15.98
CA ASP A 311 -30.83 31.88 16.91
C ASP A 311 -29.75 32.73 16.25
N ARG A 312 -30.14 33.93 15.81
CA ARG A 312 -29.25 34.90 15.16
C ARG A 312 -28.25 35.50 16.17
N SER A 313 -28.33 35.14 17.45
CA SER A 313 -27.52 35.70 18.53
C SER A 313 -26.06 35.22 18.56
N ARG A 314 -25.68 34.23 17.74
CA ARG A 314 -24.27 33.80 17.56
C ARG A 314 -23.75 34.02 16.15
N ALA A 315 -24.03 35.17 15.56
CA ALA A 315 -23.42 35.59 14.29
C ALA A 315 -21.92 35.91 14.47
N GLY A 316 -21.10 34.88 14.72
CA GLY A 316 -19.65 34.98 14.69
C GLY A 316 -19.12 35.23 13.27
N TRP A 317 -17.80 35.42 13.14
CA TRP A 317 -17.12 35.67 11.86
C TRP A 317 -17.42 34.61 10.77
N LEU A 318 -17.76 33.38 11.19
CA LEU A 318 -18.18 32.24 10.35
C LEU A 318 -19.48 32.47 9.57
N SER A 319 -20.23 33.54 9.89
CA SER A 319 -21.39 34.00 9.10
C SER A 319 -20.99 34.59 7.74
N LYS A 320 -19.71 34.91 7.51
CA LYS A 320 -19.20 35.47 6.26
C LYS A 320 -18.37 34.41 5.51
N PRO A 321 -18.76 33.99 4.29
CA PRO A 321 -18.03 32.96 3.54
C PRO A 321 -16.61 33.41 3.15
N ALA A 322 -16.40 34.71 2.91
CA ALA A 322 -15.08 35.27 2.68
C ALA A 322 -14.12 35.07 3.87
N ALA A 323 -14.62 35.12 5.10
CA ALA A 323 -13.79 34.92 6.28
C ALA A 323 -13.35 33.45 6.40
N VAL A 324 -14.20 32.48 6.00
CA VAL A 324 -13.83 31.07 5.86
C VAL A 324 -12.69 30.91 4.86
N ALA A 325 -12.78 31.56 3.70
CA ALA A 325 -11.71 31.51 2.69
C ALA A 325 -10.38 32.06 3.22
N VAL A 326 -10.40 33.23 3.89
CA VAL A 326 -9.20 33.79 4.52
C VAL A 326 -8.59 32.82 5.54
N ALA A 327 -9.41 32.22 6.41
CA ALA A 327 -8.93 31.24 7.38
C ALA A 327 -8.28 30.02 6.71
N VAL A 328 -8.90 29.49 5.64
CA VAL A 328 -8.35 28.36 4.88
C VAL A 328 -7.01 28.72 4.22
N TRP A 329 -6.87 29.92 3.66
CA TRP A 329 -5.61 30.38 3.08
C TRP A 329 -4.50 30.54 4.13
N VAL A 330 -4.82 31.07 5.31
CA VAL A 330 -3.86 31.16 6.42
C VAL A 330 -3.42 29.77 6.87
N LEU A 331 -4.37 28.84 7.04
CA LEU A 331 -4.05 27.46 7.40
C LEU A 331 -3.23 26.74 6.31
N ALA A 332 -3.57 26.95 5.04
CA ALA A 332 -2.82 26.38 3.91
C ALA A 332 -1.39 26.92 3.87
N ALA A 333 -1.19 28.23 4.09
CA ALA A 333 0.14 28.82 4.20
C ALA A 333 0.94 28.23 5.39
N GLY A 334 0.29 28.03 6.53
CA GLY A 334 0.89 27.31 7.67
C GLY A 334 1.27 25.87 7.33
N THR A 335 0.44 25.18 6.55
CA THR A 335 0.72 23.81 6.08
C THR A 335 1.93 23.80 5.13
N VAL A 336 2.05 24.78 4.21
CA VAL A 336 3.25 24.95 3.37
C VAL A 336 4.51 25.20 4.23
N GLY A 337 4.39 26.01 5.29
CA GLY A 337 5.48 26.19 6.25
C GLY A 337 5.89 24.87 6.91
N ALA A 338 4.91 24.06 7.32
CA ALA A 338 5.15 22.75 7.91
C ALA A 338 5.79 21.76 6.92
N THR A 339 5.32 21.67 5.67
CA THR A 339 5.92 20.77 4.66
C THR A 339 7.37 21.15 4.38
N ARG A 340 7.67 22.44 4.25
CA ARG A 340 9.05 22.94 4.08
C ARG A 340 9.93 22.64 5.29
N HIS A 341 9.40 22.78 6.51
CA HIS A 341 10.12 22.38 7.71
C HIS A 341 10.45 20.88 7.69
N PHE A 342 9.49 20.03 7.31
CA PHE A 342 9.72 18.59 7.20
C PHE A 342 10.72 18.21 6.08
N ASP A 343 10.78 18.99 5.01
CA ASP A 343 11.76 18.86 3.93
C ASP A 343 13.17 19.28 4.34
N GLN A 344 13.30 20.12 5.35
CA GLN A 344 14.58 20.61 5.87
C GLN A 344 15.06 19.84 7.09
N LEU A 345 14.30 18.83 7.57
CA LEU A 345 14.74 18.04 8.72
C LEU A 345 16.13 17.46 8.46
N PRO A 346 17.05 17.55 9.44
CA PRO A 346 18.36 16.96 9.32
C PRO A 346 18.23 15.43 9.21
N VAL A 347 18.94 14.87 8.24
CA VAL A 347 19.15 13.42 8.16
C VAL A 347 20.23 13.09 9.16
N ARG A 348 19.96 12.13 10.05
CA ARG A 348 20.95 11.72 11.05
C ARG A 348 22.17 11.16 10.33
N SER A 349 23.33 11.79 10.53
CA SER A 349 24.62 11.32 10.00
C SER A 349 25.03 10.01 10.66
N ASP A 350 24.69 9.88 11.94
CA ASP A 350 24.89 8.68 12.70
C ASP A 350 23.90 7.59 12.27
N THR A 351 24.46 6.47 11.84
CA THR A 351 23.77 5.27 11.38
C THR A 351 24.06 4.11 12.31
N GLY A 352 23.19 3.10 12.33
CA GLY A 352 23.43 1.88 13.10
C GLY A 352 24.48 0.94 12.48
N VAL A 353 25.01 1.29 11.31
CA VAL A 353 26.02 0.54 10.57
C VAL A 353 27.21 1.42 10.23
N TYR A 354 28.41 0.85 10.20
CA TYR A 354 29.60 1.53 9.72
C TYR A 354 29.48 1.82 8.22
N LEU A 355 29.90 3.01 7.82
CA LEU A 355 29.82 3.49 6.44
C LEU A 355 31.20 3.64 5.83
N THR A 356 31.27 3.54 4.50
CA THR A 356 32.44 3.98 3.75
C THR A 356 32.58 5.51 3.77
N ALA A 357 33.72 6.01 3.31
CA ALA A 357 34.03 7.45 3.29
C ALA A 357 33.03 8.29 2.46
N ASP A 358 32.29 7.65 1.54
CA ASP A 358 31.22 8.30 0.77
C ASP A 358 29.96 8.63 1.60
N GLY A 359 29.81 8.06 2.81
CA GLY A 359 28.63 8.22 3.66
C GLY A 359 27.34 7.57 3.12
N ILE A 360 27.43 6.87 2.00
CA ILE A 360 26.29 6.25 1.31
C ILE A 360 26.32 4.75 1.57
N ASN A 361 27.43 4.08 1.26
CA ASN A 361 27.50 2.63 1.34
C ASN A 361 27.85 2.14 2.75
N PRO A 362 27.21 1.06 3.23
CA PRO A 362 27.76 0.31 4.36
C PRO A 362 29.17 -0.18 4.03
N VAL A 363 30.01 -0.34 5.05
CA VAL A 363 31.35 -0.91 4.86
C VAL A 363 31.28 -2.25 4.11
N PRO A 364 32.27 -2.54 3.24
CA PRO A 364 32.34 -3.83 2.58
C PRO A 364 32.39 -4.95 3.62
N LEU A 365 31.48 -5.91 3.51
CA LEU A 365 31.48 -7.13 4.32
C LEU A 365 32.83 -7.84 4.20
N PRO A 366 33.37 -8.52 5.23
CA PRO A 366 34.71 -9.09 5.18
C PRO A 366 34.83 -10.24 4.16
N PRO A 367 35.99 -10.40 3.49
CA PRO A 367 36.21 -11.47 2.51
C PRO A 367 36.30 -12.86 3.12
N PHE A 368 36.62 -12.96 4.41
CA PHE A 368 36.68 -14.20 5.15
C PHE A 368 35.93 -14.04 6.47
N VAL A 369 35.28 -15.11 6.91
CA VAL A 369 34.71 -15.22 8.24
C VAL A 369 35.37 -16.41 8.92
N GLY A 370 36.20 -16.13 9.92
CA GLY A 370 37.09 -17.13 10.50
C GLY A 370 38.02 -17.75 9.45
N VAL A 371 38.28 -19.04 9.60
CA VAL A 371 39.07 -19.85 8.66
C VAL A 371 38.21 -20.74 7.76
N ASP A 372 36.89 -20.70 7.92
CA ASP A 372 35.97 -21.69 7.33
C ASP A 372 35.12 -21.13 6.18
N TRP A 373 35.01 -19.81 6.07
CA TRP A 373 34.09 -19.17 5.12
C TRP A 373 34.81 -18.17 4.20
N ILE A 374 34.56 -18.28 2.90
CA ILE A 374 35.01 -17.32 1.89
C ILE A 374 33.83 -16.56 1.28
N GLY A 375 33.92 -15.23 1.28
CA GLY A 375 32.87 -14.33 0.79
C GLY A 375 33.10 -13.90 -0.67
N ARG A 376 32.17 -14.26 -1.55
CA ARG A 376 32.12 -13.74 -2.93
C ARG A 376 31.22 -12.52 -3.00
N GLN A 377 31.73 -11.42 -3.56
CA GLN A 377 30.94 -10.20 -3.69
C GLN A 377 29.77 -10.42 -4.64
N SER A 378 28.58 -10.00 -4.24
CA SER A 378 27.40 -10.00 -5.09
C SER A 378 27.18 -8.59 -5.60
N ALA A 379 27.29 -8.38 -6.91
CA ALA A 379 27.04 -7.06 -7.49
C ALA A 379 25.54 -6.73 -7.49
N VAL A 380 25.22 -5.46 -7.27
CA VAL A 380 23.88 -4.90 -7.54
C VAL A 380 23.75 -4.71 -9.04
N THR A 381 22.66 -5.19 -9.64
CA THR A 381 22.41 -5.06 -11.09
C THR A 381 22.29 -3.59 -11.49
N ALA A 382 22.58 -3.24 -12.76
CA ALA A 382 22.45 -1.87 -13.25
C ALA A 382 21.01 -1.35 -13.12
N ILE A 383 20.03 -2.23 -13.38
CA ILE A 383 18.59 -1.94 -13.26
C ILE A 383 18.20 -1.65 -11.81
N GLU A 384 18.69 -2.43 -10.84
CA GLU A 384 18.42 -2.16 -9.41
C GLU A 384 18.96 -0.78 -8.98
N ARG A 385 20.13 -0.36 -9.47
CA ARG A 385 20.69 0.96 -9.14
C ARG A 385 19.92 2.12 -9.76
N GLU A 386 19.35 1.91 -10.95
CA GLU A 386 18.59 2.94 -11.66
C GLU A 386 17.18 3.13 -11.05
N ILE A 387 16.59 2.06 -10.51
CA ILE A 387 15.26 2.10 -9.91
C ILE A 387 15.31 2.68 -8.49
N LEU A 388 16.32 2.37 -7.69
CA LEU A 388 16.37 2.73 -6.27
C LEU A 388 16.81 4.20 -6.06
N PRO A 389 16.40 4.84 -4.95
CA PRO A 389 16.85 6.20 -4.62
C PRO A 389 18.38 6.30 -4.66
N PRO A 390 18.95 7.40 -5.21
CA PRO A 390 20.39 7.53 -5.45
C PRO A 390 21.22 7.57 -4.16
N ASP A 391 20.58 7.82 -3.02
CA ASP A 391 21.17 7.84 -1.67
C ASP A 391 21.05 6.48 -0.94
N THR A 392 20.69 5.41 -1.65
CA THR A 392 20.64 4.06 -1.09
C THR A 392 22.01 3.39 -1.14
N GLY A 393 22.47 2.89 0.00
CA GLY A 393 23.73 2.16 0.12
C GLY A 393 23.53 0.65 0.17
N TYR A 394 24.50 -0.11 -0.35
CA TYR A 394 24.44 -1.58 -0.36
C TYR A 394 25.77 -2.22 0.01
N SER A 395 25.71 -3.33 0.73
CA SER A 395 26.85 -4.23 0.92
C SER A 395 26.34 -5.67 0.92
N ARG A 396 26.74 -6.47 -0.06
CA ARG A 396 26.21 -7.82 -0.30
C ARG A 396 27.33 -8.82 -0.55
N ARG A 397 27.26 -9.98 0.10
CA ARG A 397 28.24 -11.06 -0.06
C ARG A 397 27.59 -12.43 0.10
N ASN A 398 28.02 -13.38 -0.72
CA ASN A 398 27.67 -14.78 -0.56
C ASN A 398 28.85 -15.51 0.10
N TYR A 399 28.68 -15.97 1.33
CA TYR A 399 29.68 -16.73 2.06
C TYR A 399 29.52 -18.20 1.76
N VAL A 400 30.60 -18.85 1.33
CA VAL A 400 30.64 -20.27 1.00
C VAL A 400 31.60 -20.97 1.96
N ALA A 401 31.19 -22.08 2.55
CA ALA A 401 32.05 -22.86 3.43
C ALA A 401 33.15 -23.57 2.62
N LEU A 402 34.41 -23.45 3.05
CA LEU A 402 35.57 -24.01 2.36
C LEU A 402 35.56 -25.54 2.35
N HIS A 403 35.17 -26.15 3.47
CA HIS A 403 35.14 -27.60 3.63
C HIS A 403 33.90 -28.25 3.00
N GLN A 404 32.85 -27.46 2.75
CA GLN A 404 31.57 -27.93 2.19
C GLN A 404 30.96 -26.85 1.28
N PRO A 405 31.38 -26.76 0.01
CA PRO A 405 30.94 -25.71 -0.90
C PRO A 405 29.42 -25.61 -1.12
N GLY A 406 28.67 -26.69 -0.82
CA GLY A 406 27.21 -26.69 -0.85
C GLY A 406 26.54 -25.90 0.28
N ARG A 407 27.30 -25.52 1.33
CA ARG A 407 26.83 -24.66 2.42
C ARG A 407 27.18 -23.21 2.10
N GLN A 408 26.15 -22.43 1.84
CA GLN A 408 26.28 -21.01 1.53
C GLN A 408 25.32 -20.16 2.35
N VAL A 409 25.73 -18.94 2.68
CA VAL A 409 24.93 -17.95 3.37
C VAL A 409 25.05 -16.63 2.62
N PHE A 410 23.94 -16.17 2.06
CA PHE A 410 23.85 -14.85 1.45
C PHE A 410 23.59 -13.81 2.53
N LEU A 411 24.44 -12.78 2.63
CA LEU A 411 24.28 -11.64 3.53
C LEU A 411 24.13 -10.36 2.71
N SER A 412 23.06 -9.60 2.95
CA SER A 412 22.79 -8.32 2.29
C SER A 412 22.44 -7.25 3.31
N ILE A 413 23.08 -6.09 3.18
CA ILE A 413 22.78 -4.87 3.93
C ILE A 413 22.32 -3.81 2.93
N VAL A 414 21.14 -3.25 3.17
CA VAL A 414 20.59 -2.13 2.41
C VAL A 414 20.36 -0.97 3.36
N LEU A 415 21.02 0.16 3.13
CA LEU A 415 20.89 1.36 3.96
C LEU A 415 20.02 2.39 3.26
N SER A 416 18.94 2.80 3.91
CA SER A 416 18.11 3.90 3.40
C SER A 416 18.85 5.24 3.54
N GLY A 417 18.63 6.12 2.57
CA GLY A 417 19.03 7.52 2.68
C GLY A 417 17.96 8.36 3.37
N ARG A 418 17.73 9.57 2.84
CA ARG A 418 16.62 10.46 3.23
C ARG A 418 15.27 9.87 2.82
N ASP A 419 15.23 9.24 1.65
CA ASP A 419 14.09 8.46 1.21
C ASP A 419 14.16 7.04 1.81
N ARG A 420 13.00 6.56 2.31
CA ARG A 420 12.84 5.27 2.96
C ARG A 420 12.24 4.21 2.05
N THR A 421 11.91 4.55 0.80
CA THR A 421 11.27 3.65 -0.17
C THR A 421 12.22 2.57 -0.72
N SER A 422 13.52 2.62 -0.40
CA SER A 422 14.50 1.60 -0.76
C SER A 422 14.42 0.33 0.07
N ILE A 423 13.71 0.38 1.21
CA ILE A 423 13.51 -0.78 2.10
C ILE A 423 12.04 -1.15 2.12
N HIS A 424 11.73 -2.38 1.73
CA HIS A 424 10.40 -2.97 1.74
C HIS A 424 10.37 -4.25 2.59
N ARG A 425 9.19 -4.86 2.72
CA ARG A 425 9.02 -6.16 3.38
C ARG A 425 9.66 -7.31 2.57
N PRO A 426 10.52 -8.16 3.15
CA PRO A 426 11.13 -9.30 2.45
C PRO A 426 10.11 -10.23 1.83
N GLU A 427 8.95 -10.42 2.47
CA GLU A 427 7.92 -11.37 2.06
C GLU A 427 7.43 -11.10 0.63
N MET A 428 7.49 -9.85 0.15
CA MET A 428 7.08 -9.49 -1.20
C MET A 428 8.11 -9.92 -2.26
N CYS A 429 9.40 -9.70 -2.02
CA CYS A 429 10.43 -10.05 -3.00
C CYS A 429 10.77 -11.54 -3.00
N VAL A 430 10.78 -12.16 -1.82
CA VAL A 430 11.11 -13.59 -1.66
C VAL A 430 10.06 -14.45 -2.37
N THR A 431 8.79 -14.11 -2.22
CA THR A 431 7.72 -14.82 -2.93
C THR A 431 7.74 -14.55 -4.43
N GLY A 432 8.12 -13.35 -4.87
CA GLY A 432 8.36 -13.03 -6.29
C GLY A 432 9.51 -13.82 -6.92
N GLN A 433 10.45 -14.33 -6.12
CA GLN A 433 11.56 -15.19 -6.57
C GLN A 433 11.21 -16.68 -6.60
N GLY A 434 9.93 -17.04 -6.39
CA GLY A 434 9.47 -18.43 -6.41
C GLY A 434 9.54 -19.15 -5.06
N TRP A 435 9.88 -18.46 -3.97
CA TRP A 435 9.86 -19.05 -2.63
C TRP A 435 8.44 -19.05 -2.03
N THR A 436 8.04 -20.18 -1.47
CA THR A 436 6.81 -20.31 -0.67
C THR A 436 7.13 -20.10 0.80
N ILE A 437 6.50 -19.11 1.43
CA ILE A 437 6.63 -18.89 2.87
C ILE A 437 5.75 -19.90 3.62
N LYS A 438 6.36 -20.84 4.33
CA LYS A 438 5.66 -21.84 5.16
C LYS A 438 5.30 -21.32 6.55
N GLY A 439 6.02 -20.29 7.01
CA GLY A 439 5.76 -19.66 8.29
C GLY A 439 6.84 -18.67 8.66
N SER A 440 6.62 -17.97 9.76
CA SER A 440 7.59 -17.03 10.33
C SER A 440 7.66 -17.20 11.84
N PHE A 441 8.81 -16.96 12.43
CA PHE A 441 8.98 -16.94 13.87
C PHE A 441 10.01 -15.89 14.29
N ALA A 442 9.91 -15.41 15.52
CA ALA A 442 10.92 -14.54 16.11
C ALA A 442 12.10 -15.39 16.61
N HIS A 443 13.32 -14.93 16.36
CA HIS A 443 14.55 -15.54 16.87
C HIS A 443 15.46 -14.46 17.44
N ARG A 444 16.41 -14.85 18.29
CA ARG A 444 17.43 -13.96 18.85
C ARG A 444 18.80 -14.58 18.63
N PHE A 445 19.65 -13.88 17.89
CA PHE A 445 21.07 -14.20 17.84
C PHE A 445 21.80 -13.51 19.00
N ASP A 446 22.99 -14.00 19.35
CA ASP A 446 23.83 -13.33 20.32
C ASP A 446 24.44 -12.06 19.70
N TYR A 447 24.57 -10.99 20.47
CA TYR A 447 25.32 -9.81 20.05
C TYR A 447 26.71 -9.86 20.72
N PRO A 448 27.81 -9.97 19.95
CA PRO A 448 29.15 -10.02 20.51
C PRO A 448 29.42 -8.83 21.45
N GLY A 449 29.81 -9.11 22.70
CA GLY A 449 30.08 -8.11 23.74
C GLY A 449 28.84 -7.61 24.50
N HIS A 450 27.62 -7.90 24.05
CA HIS A 450 26.37 -7.57 24.76
C HIS A 450 25.35 -8.73 24.70
N PRO A 451 25.68 -9.92 25.25
CA PRO A 451 24.83 -11.10 25.17
C PRO A 451 23.43 -10.89 25.79
N GLU A 452 23.30 -10.03 26.80
CA GLU A 452 22.02 -9.72 27.45
C GLU A 452 21.06 -8.90 26.58
N ALA A 453 21.56 -8.19 25.56
CA ALA A 453 20.71 -7.41 24.66
C ALA A 453 19.99 -8.31 23.64
N GLY A 454 20.69 -9.33 23.13
CA GLY A 454 20.25 -10.20 22.03
C GLY A 454 19.94 -9.43 20.74
N LEU A 455 20.25 -9.99 19.58
CA LEU A 455 19.86 -9.41 18.29
C LEU A 455 18.47 -9.94 17.88
N PRO A 456 17.39 -9.14 17.98
CA PRO A 456 16.07 -9.60 17.60
C PRO A 456 15.97 -9.70 16.07
N VAL A 457 15.58 -10.87 15.56
CA VAL A 457 15.39 -11.13 14.13
C VAL A 457 14.06 -11.80 13.86
N THR A 458 13.50 -11.58 12.68
CA THR A 458 12.40 -12.39 12.14
C THR A 458 12.98 -13.42 11.19
N VAL A 459 12.61 -14.68 11.36
CA VAL A 459 13.01 -15.79 10.48
C VAL A 459 11.79 -16.27 9.69
N LEU A 460 11.94 -16.37 8.38
CA LEU A 460 10.97 -16.94 7.46
C LEU A 460 11.42 -18.36 7.09
N ARG A 461 10.49 -19.31 7.18
CA ARG A 461 10.64 -20.65 6.61
C ARG A 461 10.21 -20.60 5.16
N LEU A 462 11.14 -20.89 4.27
CA LEU A 462 10.94 -20.84 2.83
C LEU A 462 11.07 -22.24 2.24
N GLU A 463 10.30 -22.51 1.20
CA GLU A 463 10.49 -23.67 0.34
C GLU A 463 10.41 -23.25 -1.11
N GLN A 464 11.28 -23.82 -1.95
CA GLN A 464 11.23 -23.64 -3.39
C GLN A 464 11.27 -25.02 -4.05
N GLU A 465 10.41 -25.25 -5.03
CA GLU A 465 10.47 -26.48 -5.83
C GLU A 465 11.59 -26.33 -6.86
N VAL A 466 12.46 -27.33 -6.98
CA VAL A 466 13.62 -27.28 -7.88
C VAL A 466 13.66 -28.55 -8.74
N GLY A 467 13.77 -28.33 -10.06
CA GLY A 467 13.85 -29.40 -11.06
C GLY A 467 12.49 -29.98 -11.47
N ARG A 468 12.49 -30.82 -12.51
CA ARG A 468 11.29 -31.47 -13.04
C ARG A 468 10.70 -32.54 -12.12
N ASP A 469 11.51 -33.05 -11.19
CA ASP A 469 11.12 -34.10 -10.22
C ASP A 469 10.30 -33.56 -9.03
N GLY A 470 10.01 -32.25 -9.01
CA GLY A 470 9.24 -31.60 -7.95
C GLY A 470 9.91 -31.63 -6.56
N ARG A 471 11.25 -31.63 -6.52
CA ARG A 471 11.98 -31.69 -5.24
C ARG A 471 11.87 -30.35 -4.52
N MET A 472 11.29 -30.38 -3.33
CA MET A 472 11.20 -29.21 -2.45
C MET A 472 12.54 -28.96 -1.76
N VAL A 473 13.10 -27.78 -1.96
CA VAL A 473 14.33 -27.31 -1.31
C VAL A 473 13.95 -26.31 -0.21
N PRO A 474 14.08 -26.68 1.07
CA PRO A 474 13.84 -25.76 2.17
C PRO A 474 14.98 -24.75 2.30
N SER A 475 14.65 -23.54 2.74
CA SER A 475 15.59 -22.45 3.03
C SER A 475 15.09 -21.65 4.23
N LEU A 476 16.02 -21.05 4.97
CA LEU A 476 15.69 -20.05 5.98
C LEU A 476 16.14 -18.68 5.50
N LEU A 477 15.35 -17.67 5.85
CA LEU A 477 15.69 -16.27 5.66
C LEU A 477 15.49 -15.50 6.96
N ALA A 478 16.55 -14.93 7.50
CA ALA A 478 16.52 -14.13 8.72
C ALA A 478 16.74 -12.66 8.38
N TYR A 479 16.01 -11.76 9.02
CA TYR A 479 16.19 -10.32 8.81
C TYR A 479 15.89 -9.47 10.04
N TRP A 480 16.47 -8.28 10.06
CA TRP A 480 16.20 -7.23 11.04
C TRP A 480 16.47 -5.85 10.45
N PHE A 481 16.10 -4.82 11.20
CA PHE A 481 16.37 -3.44 10.87
C PHE A 481 17.15 -2.78 11.99
N VAL A 482 18.13 -1.95 11.63
CA VAL A 482 18.99 -1.26 12.58
C VAL A 482 19.05 0.23 12.25
N SER A 483 18.77 1.06 13.25
CA SER A 483 19.05 2.50 13.23
C SER A 483 20.24 2.79 14.14
N SER A 484 20.67 4.04 14.22
CA SER A 484 21.70 4.51 15.14
C SER A 484 21.50 4.14 16.62
N ASN A 485 20.26 3.90 17.04
CA ASN A 485 19.91 3.74 18.45
C ASN A 485 18.93 2.59 18.74
N ARG A 486 18.49 1.84 17.72
CA ARG A 486 17.51 0.76 17.88
C ARG A 486 17.79 -0.40 16.92
N VAL A 487 17.52 -1.63 17.36
CA VAL A 487 17.36 -2.80 16.48
C VAL A 487 15.94 -3.31 16.62
N VAL A 488 15.27 -3.56 15.50
CA VAL A 488 13.91 -4.09 15.46
C VAL A 488 13.79 -5.26 14.50
N ALA A 489 12.97 -6.25 14.85
CA ALA A 489 12.80 -7.46 14.04
C ALA A 489 11.75 -7.29 12.93
N THR A 490 10.88 -6.27 13.00
CA THR A 490 9.72 -6.16 12.11
C THR A 490 9.69 -4.85 11.32
N HIS A 491 9.18 -4.93 10.09
CA HIS A 491 9.05 -3.77 9.21
C HIS A 491 8.00 -2.77 9.74
N VAL A 492 6.95 -3.25 10.40
CA VAL A 492 5.90 -2.39 10.96
C VAL A 492 6.44 -1.54 12.10
N GLU A 493 7.20 -2.16 13.01
CA GLU A 493 7.83 -1.46 14.13
C GLU A 493 8.80 -0.39 13.63
N ARG A 494 9.64 -0.70 12.62
CA ARG A 494 10.48 0.27 11.92
C ARG A 494 9.70 1.47 11.42
N MET A 495 8.58 1.23 10.73
CA MET A 495 7.75 2.30 10.15
C MET A 495 7.12 3.18 11.24
N LEU A 496 6.60 2.58 12.31
CA LEU A 496 5.96 3.30 13.42
C LEU A 496 6.97 4.14 14.19
N LEU A 497 8.12 3.57 14.56
CA LEU A 497 9.19 4.30 15.23
C LEU A 497 9.75 5.41 14.34
N GLY A 498 9.99 5.12 13.06
CA GLY A 498 10.47 6.12 12.11
C GLY A 498 9.47 7.27 11.89
N ALA A 499 8.17 7.03 12.00
CA ALA A 499 7.14 8.07 11.96
C ALA A 499 7.13 8.88 13.28
N TRP A 500 7.22 8.19 14.42
CA TRP A 500 7.30 8.81 15.74
C TRP A 500 8.53 9.72 15.88
N ASP A 501 9.71 9.26 15.48
CA ASP A 501 10.95 10.04 15.59
C ASP A 501 10.87 11.35 14.78
N ARG A 502 10.23 11.32 13.61
CA ARG A 502 10.00 12.51 12.76
C ARG A 502 9.03 13.49 13.40
N LEU A 503 7.96 12.98 14.00
CA LEU A 503 6.93 13.80 14.65
C LEU A 503 7.39 14.39 15.98
N ARG A 504 8.04 13.59 16.83
CA ARG A 504 8.39 13.94 18.21
C ARG A 504 9.73 14.66 18.34
N TYR A 505 10.74 14.26 17.55
CA TYR A 505 12.11 14.78 17.65
C TYR A 505 12.53 15.61 16.43
N GLY A 506 11.69 15.73 15.39
CA GLY A 506 12.01 16.52 14.20
C GLY A 506 13.27 16.02 13.49
N ARG A 507 13.48 14.70 13.41
CA ARG A 507 14.67 14.12 12.77
C ARG A 507 14.32 13.00 11.80
N ALA A 508 15.15 12.84 10.76
CA ALA A 508 15.03 11.75 9.82
C ALA A 508 16.13 10.70 10.09
N ASP A 509 15.77 9.64 10.82
CA ASP A 509 16.66 8.52 11.07
C ASP A 509 16.78 7.63 9.82
N ARG A 510 18.03 7.23 9.52
CA ARG A 510 18.38 6.24 8.50
C ARG A 510 18.31 4.84 9.09
N TRP A 511 17.78 3.90 8.32
CA TRP A 511 17.65 2.51 8.72
C TRP A 511 18.44 1.62 7.77
N ALA A 512 19.19 0.69 8.32
CA ALA A 512 19.75 -0.43 7.57
C ALA A 512 18.82 -1.63 7.70
N TYR A 513 18.57 -2.30 6.58
CA TYR A 513 17.89 -3.57 6.48
C TYR A 513 18.95 -4.66 6.24
N VAL A 514 19.04 -5.60 7.16
CA VAL A 514 20.00 -6.70 7.10
C VAL A 514 19.25 -8.00 6.86
N LEU A 515 19.76 -8.80 5.92
CA LEU A 515 19.13 -10.01 5.43
C LEU A 515 20.17 -11.13 5.34
N LEU A 516 19.86 -12.30 5.92
CA LEU A 516 20.57 -13.56 5.72
C LEU A 516 19.66 -14.59 5.06
N GLN A 517 20.19 -15.36 4.12
CA GLN A 517 19.49 -16.49 3.52
C GLN A 517 20.43 -17.70 3.35
N THR A 518 19.97 -18.89 3.71
CA THR A 518 20.71 -20.15 3.54
C THR A 518 19.77 -21.31 3.23
N ASP A 519 20.29 -22.33 2.55
CA ASP A 519 19.63 -23.62 2.37
C ASP A 519 19.36 -24.29 3.74
N ALA A 520 18.30 -25.08 3.87
CA ALA A 520 17.92 -25.75 5.12
C ALA A 520 17.67 -27.27 4.95
N ARG A 521 18.26 -27.92 3.94
CA ARG A 521 18.10 -29.36 3.68
C ARG A 521 18.61 -30.25 4.79
N ASP A 522 19.60 -29.78 5.55
CA ASP A 522 20.15 -30.48 6.73
C ASP A 522 19.46 -30.08 8.05
N GLY A 523 18.32 -29.39 7.96
CA GLY A 523 17.45 -29.04 9.08
C GLY A 523 17.56 -27.57 9.53
N GLU A 524 16.48 -27.09 10.15
CA GLU A 524 16.35 -25.71 10.63
C GLU A 524 17.45 -25.32 11.63
N ALA A 525 17.78 -26.22 12.55
CA ALA A 525 18.84 -25.98 13.55
C ALA A 525 20.22 -25.81 12.89
N ALA A 526 20.55 -26.61 11.88
CA ALA A 526 21.82 -26.50 11.16
C ALA A 526 21.88 -25.22 10.32
N ALA A 527 20.76 -24.82 9.71
CA ALA A 527 20.65 -23.55 8.99
C ALA A 527 20.80 -22.33 9.91
N LEU A 528 20.15 -22.34 11.09
CA LEU A 528 20.33 -21.29 12.09
C LEU A 528 21.75 -21.24 12.64
N ALA A 529 22.40 -22.39 12.84
CA ALA A 529 23.80 -22.44 13.27
C ALA A 529 24.74 -21.79 12.23
N ARG A 530 24.56 -22.08 10.93
CA ARG A 530 25.30 -21.40 9.86
C ARG A 530 25.07 -19.90 9.83
N MET A 531 23.81 -19.47 9.96
CA MET A 531 23.50 -18.04 10.03
C MET A 531 24.19 -17.38 11.23
N ARG A 532 24.19 -18.05 12.38
CA ARG A 532 24.86 -17.59 13.59
C ARG A 532 26.37 -17.44 13.39
N GLU A 533 27.06 -18.41 12.79
CA GLU A 533 28.50 -18.30 12.50
C GLU A 533 28.83 -17.06 11.66
N ILE A 534 28.01 -16.79 10.62
CA ILE A 534 28.18 -15.60 9.78
C ILE A 534 27.86 -14.32 10.56
N VAL A 535 26.79 -14.30 11.35
CA VAL A 535 26.44 -13.16 12.19
C VAL A 535 27.57 -12.86 13.17
N ASP A 536 28.02 -13.85 13.94
CA ASP A 536 29.09 -13.71 14.95
C ASP A 536 30.39 -13.18 14.33
N GLY A 537 30.72 -13.65 13.12
CA GLY A 537 31.94 -13.23 12.40
C GLY A 537 31.84 -11.92 11.60
N THR A 538 30.64 -11.35 11.44
CA THR A 538 30.46 -10.15 10.60
C THR A 538 29.80 -8.98 11.32
N ILE A 539 28.98 -9.22 12.34
CA ILE A 539 28.13 -8.17 12.93
C ILE A 539 28.93 -7.01 13.52
N ALA A 540 30.01 -7.28 14.24
CA ALA A 540 30.89 -6.24 14.79
C ALA A 540 31.64 -5.44 13.71
N HIS A 541 31.77 -6.00 12.50
CA HIS A 541 32.44 -5.33 11.38
C HIS A 541 31.54 -4.28 10.72
N PHE A 542 30.24 -4.54 10.60
CA PHE A 542 29.33 -3.63 9.90
C PHE A 542 28.30 -2.93 10.79
N GLN A 543 27.94 -3.49 11.95
CA GLN A 543 26.91 -2.94 12.84
C GLN A 543 27.55 -2.33 14.08
N LYS A 544 27.15 -1.11 14.42
CA LYS A 544 27.61 -0.45 15.64
C LYS A 544 26.93 -1.08 16.86
N PRO A 545 27.66 -1.28 17.99
CA PRO A 545 27.04 -1.63 19.26
C PRO A 545 25.99 -0.59 19.63
N GLN A 546 24.85 -1.04 20.13
CA GLN A 546 23.80 -0.14 20.61
C GLN A 546 24.28 0.46 21.94
N SER A 547 24.55 1.76 21.95
CA SER A 547 24.83 2.49 23.20
C SER A 547 23.51 2.65 23.99
N GLY A 548 23.36 1.89 25.06
CA GLY A 548 22.28 2.08 26.04
C GLY A 548 21.22 0.99 25.99
N GLY A 549 21.03 0.34 27.13
CA GLY A 549 19.99 -0.66 27.34
C GLY A 549 18.59 -0.13 27.04
N LEU A 550 17.73 -1.06 26.67
CA LEU A 550 16.30 -0.93 26.55
C LEU A 550 15.66 -0.66 27.93
N THR A 551 15.95 0.48 28.57
CA THR A 551 15.20 1.05 29.70
C THR A 551 15.61 2.50 29.91
N GLU A 552 14.92 3.43 29.26
CA GLU A 552 14.64 4.76 29.82
C GLU A 552 13.42 5.32 29.10
N ALA A 553 12.27 4.84 29.54
CA ALA A 553 11.04 5.60 29.41
C ALA A 553 11.14 6.76 30.41
N GLY A 554 11.48 7.96 29.92
CA GLY A 554 11.29 9.22 30.61
C GLY A 554 12.43 9.67 31.53
N ALA A 555 13.33 10.48 30.98
CA ALA A 555 13.83 11.71 31.60
C ALA A 555 14.40 12.60 30.49
N ASP A 556 14.19 13.90 30.67
CA ASP A 556 14.51 15.07 29.82
C ASP A 556 13.66 15.34 28.56
#